data_AF-A0A3E5FN44-F1
#
_entry.id   AF-A0A3E5FN44-F1
#
_cell.length_a   1.000
_cell.length_b   1.000
_cell.length_c   1.000
_cell.angle_alpha   90.00
_cell.angle_beta   90.00
_cell.angle_gamma   90.00
#
_symmetry.space_group_name_H-M   'P 1'
#
loop_
_entity.id
_entity.type
_entity.pdbx_description
1 polymer ?
#
loop_
_entity_poly.entity_id
_entity_poly.type
_entity_poly.pdbx_seq_one_letter_code
_entity_poly.pdbx_strand_id
1 'polypeptide(L)'
;MSNLKICDQEFIFAEKVIETYLEKLIEIANSYIKIVSTIPNESLFDELINSKLILLCNDMKSILTSLQNIQSTLDGKSKKFISEIDEIDKFIY
;
A
#
# COMPACT_ATOMS: atom_id res chain seq x y z
N MET A 1 -28.04 22.00 -12.65
CA MET A 1 -26.64 21.55 -12.77
C MET A 1 -26.12 21.38 -11.37
N SER A 2 -25.97 20.14 -10.91
CA SER A 2 -25.51 19.83 -9.55
C SER A 2 -24.05 20.24 -9.42
N ASN A 3 -23.76 21.10 -8.45
CA ASN A 3 -22.43 21.50 -8.06
C ASN A 3 -21.60 20.28 -7.65
N LEU A 4 -20.87 19.69 -8.61
CA LEU A 4 -19.73 18.82 -8.34
C LEU A 4 -18.59 19.72 -7.84
N LYS A 5 -18.74 20.21 -6.62
CA LYS A 5 -17.68 20.87 -5.88
C LYS A 5 -16.95 19.78 -5.10
N ILE A 6 -16.32 18.87 -5.83
CA ILE A 6 -15.26 18.07 -5.24
C ILE A 6 -14.20 19.09 -4.81
N CYS A 7 -13.93 19.21 -3.52
CA CYS A 7 -12.86 20.08 -3.07
C CYS A 7 -11.55 19.36 -3.39
N ASP A 8 -10.68 19.96 -4.20
CA ASP A 8 -9.39 19.39 -4.64
C ASP A 8 -8.55 18.84 -3.47
N GLN A 9 -8.73 19.45 -2.29
CA GLN A 9 -8.09 19.05 -1.03
C GLN A 9 -8.61 17.73 -0.45
N GLU A 10 -9.87 17.35 -0.70
CA GLU A 10 -10.46 16.10 -0.18
C GLU A 10 -9.88 14.87 -0.87
N PHE A 11 -9.62 14.94 -2.19
CA PHE A 11 -8.96 13.85 -2.92
C PHE A 11 -7.50 13.68 -2.49
N ILE A 12 -6.77 14.79 -2.39
CA ILE A 12 -5.38 14.77 -1.89
C ILE A 12 -5.33 14.24 -0.45
N PHE A 13 -6.29 14.63 0.39
CA PHE A 13 -6.40 14.14 1.75
C PHE A 13 -6.69 12.63 1.79
N ALA A 14 -7.63 12.14 0.98
CA ALA A 14 -7.98 10.73 0.90
C ALA A 14 -6.78 9.86 0.46
N GLU A 15 -6.06 10.28 -0.59
CA GLU A 15 -4.83 9.60 -1.03
C GLU A 15 -3.80 9.53 0.12
N LYS A 16 -3.55 10.65 0.80
CA LYS A 16 -2.59 10.70 1.91
C LYS A 16 -2.99 9.81 3.09
N VAL A 17 -4.29 9.71 3.39
CA VAL A 17 -4.79 8.79 4.41
C VAL A 17 -4.52 7.35 3.99
N ILE A 18 -4.81 6.99 2.74
CA ILE A 18 -4.54 5.64 2.22
C ILE A 18 -3.03 5.33 2.24
N GLU A 19 -2.18 6.24 1.81
CA GLU A 19 -0.72 6.12 1.85
C GLU A 19 -0.24 5.82 3.28
N THR A 20 -0.73 6.57 4.27
CA THR A 20 -0.36 6.37 5.68
C THR A 20 -0.74 4.97 6.19
N TYR A 21 -1.90 4.45 5.80
CA TYR A 21 -2.30 3.09 6.17
C TYR A 21 -1.48 2.03 5.44
N LEU A 22 -1.17 2.24 4.15
CA LEU A 22 -0.33 1.33 3.37
C LEU A 22 1.08 1.24 3.94
N GLU A 23 1.69 2.37 4.33
CA GLU A 23 3.00 2.39 4.98
C GLU A 23 3.04 1.52 6.24
N LYS A 24 2.04 1.69 7.13
CA LYS A 24 1.92 0.87 8.34
C LYS A 24 1.73 -0.61 8.03
N LEU A 25 0.90 -0.95 7.04
CA LEU A 25 0.67 -2.34 6.63
C LEU A 25 1.95 -2.97 6.05
N ILE A 26 2.71 -2.22 5.25
CA ILE A 26 3.99 -2.64 4.69
C ILE A 26 5.02 -2.87 5.82
N GLU A 27 5.09 -1.98 6.80
CA GLU A 27 5.98 -2.14 7.97
C GLU A 27 5.65 -3.41 8.76
N ILE A 28 4.37 -3.64 9.06
CA ILE A 28 3.90 -4.84 9.77
C ILE A 28 4.20 -6.10 8.96
N ALA A 29 3.94 -6.07 7.64
CA ALA A 29 4.22 -7.19 6.74
C ALA A 29 5.71 -7.57 6.73
N ASN A 30 6.60 -6.58 6.63
CA ASN A 30 8.04 -6.79 6.70
C ASN A 30 8.48 -7.37 8.05
N SER A 31 7.93 -6.84 9.15
CA SER A 31 8.21 -7.34 10.51
C SER A 31 7.78 -8.80 10.68
N TYR A 32 6.59 -9.15 10.19
CA TYR A 32 6.08 -10.51 10.19
C TYR A 32 6.99 -11.46 9.40
N ILE A 33 7.33 -11.11 8.17
CA ILE A 33 8.21 -11.92 7.29
C ILE A 33 9.54 -12.17 7.99
N LYS A 34 10.12 -11.13 8.61
CA LYS A 34 11.36 -11.24 9.37
C LYS A 34 11.25 -12.29 10.48
N ILE A 35 10.24 -12.18 11.35
CA ILE A 35 10.02 -13.12 12.46
C ILE A 35 9.81 -14.55 11.95
N VAL A 36 8.93 -14.74 10.98
CA VAL A 36 8.62 -16.09 10.47
C VAL A 36 9.83 -16.71 9.76
N SER A 37 10.68 -15.91 9.12
CA SER A 37 11.89 -16.40 8.47
C SER A 37 13.02 -16.82 9.42
N THR A 38 13.07 -16.26 10.64
CA THR A 38 14.12 -16.60 11.62
C THR A 38 13.80 -17.86 12.41
N ILE A 39 12.52 -18.14 12.67
CA ILE A 39 12.06 -19.28 13.48
C ILE A 39 12.59 -20.65 12.96
N PRO A 40 12.50 -20.98 11.65
CA PRO A 40 13.03 -22.24 11.11
C PRO A 40 14.54 -22.37 11.27
N ASN A 41 15.27 -21.26 11.20
CA ASN A 41 16.73 -21.23 11.27
C ASN A 41 17.23 -21.32 12.72
N GLU A 42 16.45 -20.81 13.68
CA GLU A 42 16.91 -20.61 15.06
C GLU A 42 16.31 -21.59 16.07
N SER A 43 15.17 -22.24 15.79
CA SER A 43 14.43 -22.91 16.88
C SER A 43 13.56 -24.11 16.52
N LEU A 44 13.35 -24.45 15.25
CA LEU A 44 12.41 -25.51 14.85
C LEU A 44 13.07 -26.55 13.93
N PHE A 45 13.20 -27.78 14.43
CA PHE A 45 13.76 -28.94 13.70
C PHE A 45 12.69 -29.85 13.07
N ASP A 46 11.41 -29.57 13.32
CA ASP A 46 10.30 -30.34 12.74
C ASP A 46 10.07 -29.92 11.28
N GLU A 47 10.29 -30.84 10.34
CA GLU A 47 10.15 -30.59 8.90
C GLU A 47 8.72 -30.21 8.48
N LEU A 48 7.70 -30.79 9.11
CA LEU A 48 6.30 -30.47 8.80
C LEU A 48 5.95 -29.06 9.27
N ILE A 49 6.41 -28.65 10.44
CA ILE A 49 6.20 -27.28 10.93
C ILE A 49 6.98 -26.27 10.09
N ASN A 50 8.24 -26.58 9.73
CA ASN A 50 9.06 -25.72 8.87
C ASN A 50 8.44 -25.51 7.49
N SER A 51 7.92 -26.56 6.86
CA SER A 51 7.25 -26.42 5.57
C SER A 51 6.03 -25.49 5.63
N LYS A 52 5.23 -25.57 6.71
CA LYS A 52 4.10 -24.66 6.94
C LYS A 52 4.55 -23.22 7.17
N LEU A 53 5.63 -23.00 7.92
CA LEU A 53 6.18 -21.65 8.14
C LEU A 53 6.71 -21.03 6.84
N ILE A 54 7.36 -21.83 5.98
CA ILE A 54 7.82 -21.37 4.66
C ILE A 54 6.63 -20.95 3.79
N LEU A 55 5.56 -21.75 3.74
CA LEU A 55 4.35 -21.40 3.00
C LEU A 55 3.73 -20.10 3.51
N LEU A 56 3.60 -19.98 4.83
CA LEU A 56 3.05 -18.78 5.48
C LEU A 56 3.89 -17.53 5.20
N CYS A 57 5.22 -17.66 5.14
CA CYS A 57 6.13 -16.59 4.76
C CYS A 57 5.96 -16.19 3.29
N ASN A 58 5.77 -17.16 2.40
CA ASN A 58 5.53 -16.91 0.97
C ASN A 58 4.18 -16.22 0.72
N ASP A 59 3.12 -16.62 1.42
CA ASP A 59 1.81 -15.98 1.35
C ASP A 59 1.92 -14.51 1.80
N MET A 60 2.64 -14.24 2.90
CA MET A 60 2.85 -12.87 3.36
C MET A 60 3.67 -12.02 2.38
N LYS A 61 4.68 -12.60 1.70
CA LYS A 61 5.43 -11.92 0.63
C LYS A 61 4.54 -11.57 -0.57
N SER A 62 3.57 -12.42 -0.89
CA SER A 62 2.57 -12.12 -1.92
C SER A 62 1.72 -10.92 -1.52
N ILE A 63 1.23 -10.88 -0.28
CA ILE A 63 0.46 -9.75 0.25
C ILE A 63 1.29 -8.46 0.26
N LEU A 64 2.56 -8.53 0.70
CA LEU A 64 3.48 -7.38 0.69
C LEU A 64 3.63 -6.81 -0.72
N THR A 65 3.81 -7.67 -1.73
CA THR A 65 3.89 -7.26 -3.14
C THR A 65 2.61 -6.53 -3.57
N SER A 66 1.44 -7.05 -3.22
CA SER A 66 0.16 -6.39 -3.52
C SER A 66 0.04 -5.02 -2.84
N LEU A 67 0.44 -4.88 -1.58
CA LEU A 67 0.44 -3.60 -0.86
C LEU A 67 1.36 -2.57 -1.53
N GLN A 68 2.57 -2.98 -1.90
CA GLN A 68 3.54 -2.14 -2.61
C GLN A 68 3.04 -1.72 -3.99
N ASN A 69 2.33 -2.60 -4.70
CA ASN A 69 1.70 -2.28 -5.98
C ASN A 69 0.57 -1.27 -5.83
N ILE A 70 -0.24 -1.37 -4.76
CA ILE A 70 -1.28 -0.37 -4.48
C ILE A 70 -0.62 0.99 -4.17
N GLN A 71 0.41 1.01 -3.34
CA GLN A 71 1.13 2.22 -2.98
C GLN A 71 1.73 2.91 -4.21
N SER A 72 2.44 2.18 -5.07
CA SER A 72 3.02 2.73 -6.30
C SER A 72 1.95 3.16 -7.32
N THR A 73 0.78 2.53 -7.29
CA THR A 73 -0.35 2.91 -8.13
C THR A 73 -0.98 4.22 -7.67
N LEU A 74 -0.94 4.55 -6.38
CA LEU A 74 -1.57 5.76 -5.85
C LEU A 74 -0.63 6.96 -5.79
N ASP A 75 0.67 6.74 -5.64
CA ASP A 75 1.68 7.79 -5.44
C ASP A 75 1.53 8.98 -6.40
N GLY A 76 1.05 10.10 -5.85
CA GLY A 76 0.94 11.39 -6.53
C GLY A 76 -0.17 11.49 -7.58
N LYS A 77 -1.04 10.48 -7.73
CA LYS A 77 -2.07 10.50 -8.77
C LYS A 77 -3.14 11.55 -8.54
N SER A 78 -3.59 11.75 -7.30
CA SER A 78 -4.60 12.76 -6.98
C SER A 78 -4.03 14.15 -7.21
N LYS A 79 -2.77 14.42 -6.83
CA LYS A 79 -2.12 15.71 -7.12
C LYS A 79 -2.03 15.97 -8.62
N LYS A 80 -1.66 14.95 -9.40
CA LYS A 80 -1.58 15.07 -10.86
C LYS A 80 -2.96 15.36 -11.48
N PHE A 81 -3.98 14.61 -11.07
CA PHE A 81 -5.36 14.79 -11.52
C PHE A 81 -5.90 16.20 -11.22
N ILE A 82 -5.69 16.70 -10.01
CA ILE A 82 -6.07 18.07 -9.64
C ILE A 82 -5.32 19.11 -10.49
N SER A 83 -4.02 18.93 -10.70
CA SER A 83 -3.22 19.85 -11.53
C SER A 83 -3.73 19.89 -12.98
N GLU A 84 -4.11 18.75 -13.55
CA GLU A 84 -4.68 18.65 -14.90
C GLU A 84 -6.03 19.37 -15.01
N ILE A 85 -6.89 19.27 -13.99
CA ILE A 85 -8.17 20.00 -13.93
C ILE A 85 -7.92 21.52 -13.82
N ASP A 86 -7.06 21.94 -12.91
CA ASP A 86 -6.72 23.35 -12.70
C ASP A 86 -6.15 24.01 -13.98
N GLU A 87 -5.40 23.26 -14.78
CA GLU A 87 -4.92 23.74 -16.07
C GLU A 87 -6.06 23.91 -17.07
N ILE A 88 -6.96 22.94 -17.19
CA ILE A 88 -8.10 23.00 -18.14
C ILE A 88 -9.05 24.15 -17.77
N ASP A 89 -9.38 24.33 -16.49
CA ASP A 89 -10.29 25.38 -16.04
C ASP A 89 -9.74 26.79 -16.30
N LYS A 90 -8.41 26.97 -16.30
CA LYS A 90 -7.77 28.25 -16.66
C LYS A 90 -7.94 28.64 -18.13
N PHE A 91 -8.28 27.70 -19.02
CA PHE A 91 -8.51 27.98 -20.45
C PHE A 91 -9.98 28.24 -20.80
N ILE A 92 -10.90 28.19 -19.83
CA ILE A 92 -12.35 28.39 -20.04
C ILE A 92 -12.78 29.84 -19.78
N TYR A 93 -11.87 30.74 -19.36
CA TYR A 93 -12.13 32.17 -19.15
C TYR A 93 -11.42 33.08 -20.15
#